data_AF-A0A924IWW4-F1
#
_entry.id   AF-A0A924IWW4-F1
#
_cell.length_a   1.000
_cell.length_b   1.000
_cell.length_c   1.000
_cell.angle_alpha   90.00
_cell.angle_beta   90.00
_cell.angle_gamma   90.00
#
_symmetry.space_group_name_H-M   'P 1'
#
loop_
_entity.id
_entity.type
_entity.pdbx_description
1 polymer ?
#
loop_
_entity_poly.entity_id
_entity_poly.type
_entity_poly.pdbx_seq_one_letter_code
_entity_poly.pdbx_strand_id
1 'polypeptide(L)' 'MYTDARKIHLLEKVLKITNEATLLELENVLEKSEKSAPEPKKKLSVSDFLGTFTKEEANEMRRIINETSGQIDVNDWK' A
#
# COMPACT_ATOMS: atom_id res chain seq x y z
N MET A 1 7.48 24.29 0.13
CA MET A 1 8.59 25.16 0.57
C MET A 1 8.76 25.26 2.10
N TYR A 2 7.80 24.87 2.95
CA TYR A 2 7.99 24.81 4.42
C TYR A 2 8.70 23.54 4.91
N THR A 3 8.52 22.44 4.18
CA THR A 3 9.09 21.12 4.49
C THR A 3 10.61 21.08 4.36
N ASP A 4 11.16 21.75 3.36
CA ASP A 4 12.60 21.66 3.06
C ASP A 4 13.42 22.47 4.06
N ALA A 5 12.95 23.65 4.45
CA ALA A 5 13.54 24.43 5.54
C ALA A 5 13.52 23.65 6.86
N ARG A 6 12.42 22.94 7.16
CA ARG A 6 12.31 22.12 8.37
C ARG A 6 13.28 20.93 8.35
N LYS A 7 13.47 20.29 7.20
CA LYS A 7 14.45 19.18 7.04
C LYS A 7 15.88 19.67 7.27
N ILE A 8 16.25 20.82 6.69
CA ILE A 8 17.58 21.41 6.87
C ILE A 8 17.84 21.71 8.35
N HIS A 9 16.89 22.36 9.04
CA HIS A 9 17.01 22.67 10.47
C HIS A 9 17.16 21.40 11.34
N LEU A 10 16.47 20.32 10.99
CA LEU A 10 16.59 19.05 11.71
C LEU A 10 17.99 18.46 11.52
N LEU A 11 18.50 18.43 10.29
CA LEU A 11 19.84 17.92 9.97
C LEU A 11 20.94 18.70 10.72
N GLU A 12 20.85 20.04 10.74
CA GLU A 12 21.80 20.86 11.50
C GLU A 12 21.81 20.54 12.99
N LYS A 13 20.64 20.26 13.58
CA LYS A 13 20.55 19.87 14.99
C LYS A 13 21.21 18.52 15.23
N VAL A 14 20.95 17.54 14.37
CA VAL A 14 21.53 16.20 14.47
C VAL A 14 23.05 16.24 14.36
N LEU A 15 23.59 17.02 13.41
CA LEU A 15 25.04 17.20 13.25
C LEU A 15 25.74 17.83 14.46
N LYS A 16 25.00 18.57 15.31
CA LYS A 16 25.53 19.20 16.51
C LYS A 16 25.43 18.31 17.76
N ILE A 17 24.80 17.14 17.67
CA ILE A 17 24.70 16.21 18.79
C ILE A 17 26.06 15.54 19.01
N THR A 18 26.56 15.61 20.23
CA THR A 18 27.81 14.97 20.66
C THR A 18 27.58 13.76 21.58
N ASN A 19 26.33 13.56 22.02
CA ASN A 19 25.94 12.47 22.89
C ASN A 19 25.42 11.27 22.06
N GLU A 20 26.17 10.18 22.09
CA GLU A 20 25.85 8.94 21.37
C GLU A 20 24.49 8.35 21.76
N ALA A 21 24.11 8.44 23.04
CA ALA A 21 22.82 7.93 23.51
C ALA A 21 21.64 8.66 22.83
N THR A 22 21.78 9.96 22.61
CA THR A 22 20.77 10.77 21.93
C THR A 22 20.69 10.46 20.44
N LEU A 23 21.82 10.15 19.78
CA LEU A 23 21.82 9.70 18.38
C LEU A 23 21.09 8.37 18.23
N LEU A 24 21.37 7.42 19.12
CA LEU A 24 20.77 6.09 19.10
C LEU A 24 19.25 6.13 19.33
N GLU A 25 18.76 7.01 20.20
CA GLU A 25 17.32 7.24 20.36
C GLU A 25 16.68 7.82 19.09
N LEU A 26 17.37 8.75 18.41
CA LEU A 26 16.88 9.36 17.19
C LEU A 26 16.80 8.33 16.04
N GLU A 27 17.82 7.49 15.89
CA GLU A 27 17.84 6.38 14.93
C GLU A 27 16.67 5.42 15.16
N ASN A 28 16.44 5.03 16.42
CA ASN A 28 15.30 4.18 16.78
C ASN A 28 13.94 4.79 16.39
N VAL A 29 13.78 6.11 16.52
CA VAL A 29 12.55 6.79 16.10
C VAL A 29 12.39 6.76 14.59
N LEU A 30 13.46 6.98 13.83
CA LEU A 30 13.45 6.93 12.37
C LEU A 30 13.11 5.52 11.87
N GLU A 31 13.77 4.49 12.40
CA GLU A 31 13.49 3.10 12.03
C GLU A 31 12.04 2.69 12.32
N LYS A 32 11.50 3.08 13.48
CA LYS A 32 10.10 2.81 13.82
C LYS A 32 9.15 3.49 12.85
N SER A 33 9.47 4.72 12.41
CA SER A 33 8.66 5.45 11.45
C SER A 33 8.66 4.80 10.06
N GLU A 34 9.80 4.24 9.64
CA GLU A 34 9.90 3.47 8.37
C GLU A 34 9.13 2.15 8.46
N LYS A 35 9.25 1.43 9.57
CA LYS A 35 8.54 0.17 9.82
C LYS A 35 7.02 0.36 10.01
N SER A 36 6.60 1.54 10.48
CA SER A 36 5.19 1.88 10.70
C SER A 36 4.57 2.59 9.51
N ALA A 37 5.36 2.96 8.49
CA ALA A 37 4.79 3.42 7.24
C ALA A 37 3.96 2.26 6.67
N PRO A 38 2.70 2.50 6.25
CA PRO A 38 1.93 1.46 5.60
C PRO A 38 2.76 1.00 4.40
N GLU A 39 3.16 -0.28 4.39
CA GLU A 39 3.83 -0.87 3.24
C GLU A 39 3.05 -0.44 1.99
N PRO A 40 3.74 -0.03 0.90
CA PRO A 40 3.04 0.34 -0.32
C PRO A 40 2.12 -0.82 -0.66
N LYS A 41 0.80 -0.58 -0.53
CA LYS A 41 -0.25 -1.62 -0.54
C LYS A 41 0.13 -2.62 -1.62
N LYS A 42 0.54 -3.83 -1.22
CA LYS A 42 0.95 -4.88 -2.15
C LYS A 42 -0.13 -4.91 -3.23
N LYS A 43 0.23 -4.65 -4.48
CA LYS A 43 -0.74 -4.72 -5.59
C LYS A 43 -1.24 -6.15 -5.59
N LEU A 44 -2.47 -6.34 -5.14
CA LEU A 44 -3.10 -7.66 -5.11
C LEU A 44 -3.14 -8.18 -6.54
N SER A 45 -2.47 -9.30 -6.75
CA SER A 45 -2.51 -10.05 -7.99
C SER A 45 -3.64 -11.07 -7.93
N VAL A 46 -4.18 -11.45 -9.08
CA VAL A 46 -5.13 -12.58 -9.17
C VAL A 46 -4.54 -13.85 -8.57
N SER A 47 -3.21 -14.01 -8.64
CA SER A 47 -2.49 -15.13 -8.01
C SER A 47 -2.63 -15.17 -6.48
N ASP A 48 -2.84 -14.02 -5.81
CA ASP A 48 -3.04 -13.96 -4.36
C ASP A 48 -4.41 -14.55 -3.94
N PHE A 49 -5.31 -14.85 -4.89
CA PHE A 49 -6.64 -15.42 -4.64
C PHE A 49 -6.80 -16.88 -5.12
N LEU A 50 -5.72 -17.50 -5.60
CA LEU A 50 -5.76 -18.89 -6.04
C LEU A 50 -5.99 -19.82 -4.85
N GLY A 51 -7.02 -20.68 -4.94
CA GLY A 51 -7.38 -21.63 -3.90
C GLY A 51 -8.25 -21.07 -2.77
N THR A 52 -8.58 -19.77 -2.80
CA THR A 52 -9.48 -19.14 -1.81
C THR A 52 -10.94 -19.54 -2.02
N PHE A 53 -11.32 -19.87 -3.25
CA PHE A 53 -12.69 -20.24 -3.61
C PHE A 53 -12.80 -21.72 -3.94
N THR A 54 -13.87 -22.33 -3.45
CA THR A 54 -14.34 -23.65 -3.92
C THR A 54 -14.90 -23.56 -5.34
N LYS A 55 -15.06 -24.71 -6.01
CA LYS A 55 -15.59 -24.74 -7.38
C LYS A 55 -17.03 -24.24 -7.43
N GLU A 56 -17.79 -24.53 -6.38
CA GLU A 56 -19.18 -24.14 -6.20
C GLU A 56 -19.30 -22.62 -6.09
N GLU A 57 -18.47 -21.99 -5.25
CA GLU A 57 -18.42 -20.52 -5.11
C GLU A 57 -17.99 -19.84 -6.41
N ALA A 58 -17.01 -20.41 -7.13
CA ALA A 58 -16.58 -19.88 -8.42
C ALA A 58 -17.68 -19.98 -9.48
N ASN A 59 -18.48 -21.05 -9.48
CA ASN A 59 -19.59 -21.22 -10.40
C ASN A 59 -20.75 -20.28 -10.08
N GLU A 60 -21.06 -20.07 -8.80
CA GLU A 60 -22.06 -19.11 -8.36
C GLU A 60 -21.67 -17.69 -8.75
N MET A 61 -20.40 -17.31 -8.55
CA MET A 61 -19.87 -16.03 -9.04
C MET A 61 -20.05 -15.86 -10.55
N ARG A 62 -19.76 -16.90 -11.35
CA ARG A 62 -19.96 -16.86 -12.81
C ARG A 62 -21.43 -16.68 -13.17
N ARG A 63 -22.35 -17.37 -12.47
CA ARG A 63 -23.78 -17.23 -12.69
C ARG A 63 -24.24 -15.79 -12.43
N ILE A 64 -23.89 -15.25 -11.27
CA ILE A 64 -24.25 -13.88 -10.89
C ILE A 64 -23.68 -12.86 -11.88
N ILE A 65 -22.43 -13.01 -12.31
CA ILE A 65 -21.82 -12.13 -13.32
C ILE A 65 -22.63 -12.19 -14.62
N ASN A 66 -22.97 -13.39 -15.12
CA ASN A 66 -23.74 -13.53 -16.36
C ASN A 66 -25.16 -12.99 -16.25
N GLU A 67 -25.81 -13.12 -15.10
CA GLU A 67 -27.16 -12.61 -14.85
C GLU A 67 -27.19 -11.08 -14.69
N THR A 68 -26.10 -10.50 -14.17
CA THR A 68 -25.99 -9.05 -13.89
C THR A 68 -25.32 -8.27 -15.01
N SER A 69 -24.40 -8.89 -15.76
CA SER A 69 -23.81 -8.30 -16.95
C SER A 69 -24.87 -8.32 -18.04
N GLY A 70 -25.49 -7.16 -18.30
CA GLY A 70 -26.41 -7.01 -19.43
C GLY A 70 -25.80 -7.60 -20.70
N GLN A 71 -26.58 -8.37 -21.45
CA GLN A 71 -26.16 -8.87 -22.76
C GLN A 71 -25.89 -7.67 -23.66
N ILE A 72 -24.62 -7.30 -23.81
CA ILE A 72 -24.21 -6.30 -24.80
C ILE A 72 -24.45 -6.96 -26.16
N ASP A 73 -25.51 -6.55 -26.86
CA ASP A 73 -25.73 -6.96 -28.25
C ASP A 73 -24.61 -6.34 -29.10
N VAL A 74 -23.93 -7.16 -29.89
CA VAL A 74 -22.86 -6.70 -30.79
C VAL A 74 -23.39 -5.68 -31.81
N ASN A 75 -24.71 -5.67 -32.05
CA ASN A 75 -25.38 -4.71 -32.91
C ASN A 75 -25.75 -3.39 -32.23
N ASP A 76 -25.67 -3.24 -30.90
CA ASP A 76 -25.90 -1.95 -30.21
C ASP A 76 -24.81 -0.90 -30.56
N TRP A 77 -23.72 -1.33 -31.20
CA TRP A 77 -22.58 -0.50 -31.59
C TRP A 77 -22.52 -0.21 -33.09
N LYS A 78 -23.56 -0.54 -33.86
CA LYS A 78 -23.70 -0.22 -35.29
C LYS A 78 -24.74 0.85 -35.53
#